data_AF-A0A2Z4V428-F1
#
_entry.id   AF-A0A2Z4V428-F1
#
_cell.length_a   1.000
_cell.length_b   1.000
_cell.length_c   1.000
_cell.angle_alpha   90.00
_cell.angle_beta   90.00
_cell.angle_gamma   90.00
#
_symmetry.space_group_name_H-M   'P 1'
#
loop_
_entity.id
_entity.type
_entity.pdbx_description
1 polymer ?
#
loop_
_entity_poly.entity_id
_entity_poly.type
_entity_poly.pdbx_seq_one_letter_code
_entity_poly.pdbx_strand_id
1 'polypeptide(L)' 'MHEPEYLPHPLLRQRVRDVASGTEGELMAVVREEVRRVCGDPQYAPIAYIRMPSGREHTAAVSNIEATS' A
#
# COMPACT_ATOMS: atom_id res chain seq x y z
N MET A 1 -0.90 19.51 7.88
CA MET A 1 -1.27 18.11 7.67
C MET A 1 -1.52 17.97 6.17
N HIS A 2 -0.77 17.14 5.47
CA HIS A 2 -0.99 16.94 4.03
C HIS A 2 -2.20 16.01 3.87
N GLU A 3 -3.12 16.35 2.97
CA GLU A 3 -4.22 15.43 2.63
C GLU A 3 -3.67 14.18 1.92
N PRO A 4 -4.20 12.98 2.20
CA PRO A 4 -3.78 11.76 1.53
C PRO A 4 -4.10 11.83 0.02
N GLU A 5 -3.08 11.64 -0.81
CA GLU A 5 -3.21 11.60 -2.27
C GLU A 5 -3.40 10.14 -2.73
N TYR A 6 -4.58 9.82 -3.28
CA TYR A 6 -4.83 8.52 -3.89
C TYR A 6 -4.14 8.42 -5.25
N LEU A 7 -3.33 7.38 -5.43
CA LEU A 7 -2.56 7.13 -6.64
C LEU A 7 -3.21 6.02 -7.48
N PRO A 8 -3.19 6.14 -8.83
CA PRO A 8 -3.61 5.06 -9.69
C PRO A 8 -2.63 3.88 -9.59
N HIS A 9 -3.15 2.65 -9.68
CA HIS A 9 -2.33 1.44 -9.75
C HIS A 9 -3.01 0.37 -10.61
N PRO A 10 -2.27 -0.35 -11.48
CA PRO A 10 -2.87 -1.32 -12.40
C PRO A 10 -3.55 -2.49 -11.67
N LEU A 11 -3.08 -2.84 -10.47
CA LEU A 11 -3.62 -3.94 -9.66
C LEU A 11 -4.76 -3.52 -8.72
N LEU A 12 -5.29 -2.29 -8.81
CA LEU A 12 -6.41 -1.88 -7.97
C LEU A 12 -7.59 -2.85 -8.14
N ARG A 13 -8.17 -3.24 -7.01
CA ARG A 13 -9.27 -4.22 -6.88
C ARG A 13 -8.93 -5.63 -7.40
N GLN A 14 -7.64 -5.94 -7.53
CA GLN A 14 -7.16 -7.28 -7.89
C GLN A 14 -6.53 -7.98 -6.69
N ARG A 15 -6.39 -9.31 -6.81
CA ARG A 15 -5.70 -10.12 -5.81
C ARG A 15 -4.20 -9.87 -5.89
N VAL A 16 -3.61 -9.60 -4.74
CA VAL A 16 -2.19 -9.28 -4.62
C VAL A 16 -1.57 -9.99 -3.42
N ARG A 17 -0.24 -10.13 -3.47
CA ARG A 17 0.60 -10.62 -2.39
C ARG A 17 1.64 -9.57 -2.04
N ASP A 18 1.77 -9.26 -0.76
CA ASP A 18 2.94 -8.55 -0.23
C ASP A 18 4.08 -9.56 -0.05
N VAL A 19 5.11 -9.48 -0.87
CA VAL A 19 6.22 -10.45 -0.86
C VAL A 19 7.04 -10.42 0.41
N ALA A 20 7.05 -9.30 1.15
CA ALA A 20 7.84 -9.15 2.37
C ALA A 20 7.18 -9.86 3.56
N SER A 21 5.84 -9.84 3.65
CA SER A 21 5.08 -10.49 4.72
C SER A 21 4.50 -11.85 4.32
N GLY A 22 4.35 -12.10 3.02
CA GLY A 22 3.59 -13.21 2.46
C GLY A 22 2.07 -13.03 2.53
N THR A 23 1.58 -11.87 3.00
CA THR A 23 0.14 -11.60 3.13
C THR A 23 -0.52 -11.47 1.77
N GLU A 24 -1.65 -12.15 1.59
CA GLU A 24 -2.50 -12.07 0.41
C GLU A 24 -3.82 -11.35 0.70
N GLY A 25 -4.33 -10.62 -0.30
CA GLY A 25 -5.61 -9.92 -0.21
C GLY A 25 -5.98 -9.18 -1.49
N GLU A 26 -6.96 -8.29 -1.41
CA GLU A 26 -7.34 -7.39 -2.51
C GLU A 26 -6.68 -6.03 -2.32
N LEU A 27 -6.01 -5.50 -3.35
CA LEU A 27 -5.47 -4.14 -3.30
C LEU A 27 -6.63 -3.13 -3.38
N MET A 28 -6.89 -2.44 -2.28
CA MET A 28 -8.01 -1.50 -2.17
C MET A 28 -7.65 -0.09 -2.62
N ALA A 29 -6.44 0.37 -2.25
CA ALA A 29 -5.97 1.71 -2.53
C ALA A 29 -4.43 1.76 -2.56
N VAL A 30 -3.91 2.75 -3.26
CA VAL A 30 -2.53 3.21 -3.11
C VAL A 30 -2.57 4.68 -2.71
N VAL A 31 -1.88 5.04 -1.62
CA VAL A 31 -1.89 6.40 -1.06
C VAL A 31 -0.46 6.90 -0.88
N ARG A 32 -0.17 8.13 -1.28
CA ARG A 32 1.09 8.79 -0.91
C ARG A 32 1.02 9.23 0.55
N GLU A 33 1.81 8.62 1.41
CA GLU A 33 1.82 8.89 2.85
C GLU A 33 3.20 9.31 3.36
N GLU A 34 3.24 10.15 4.41
CA GLU A 34 4.48 10.48 5.12
C GLU A 34 4.94 9.26 5.91
N VAL A 35 6.09 8.69 5.53
CA VAL A 35 6.63 7.48 6.16
C VAL A 35 7.74 7.76 7.15
N ARG A 36 8.41 8.91 7.03
CA ARG A 36 9.42 9.38 7.98
C ARG A 36 9.67 10.87 7.81
N ARG A 37 10.31 11.46 8.81
CA ARG A 37 10.84 12.82 8.74
C ARG A 37 12.34 12.80 9.06
N VAL A 38 13.16 13.37 8.18
CA VAL A 38 14.63 13.43 8.35
C VAL A 38 15.03 14.90 8.44
N CYS A 39 15.62 15.31 9.56
CA CYS A 39 16.03 16.71 9.79
C CYS A 39 14.94 17.77 9.57
N GLY A 40 13.66 17.39 9.72
CA GLY A 40 12.52 18.29 9.49
C GLY A 40 11.85 18.10 8.13
N ASP A 41 12.51 17.47 7.17
CA ASP A 41 11.98 17.21 5.84
C ASP A 41 11.12 15.93 5.82
N PRO A 42 9.82 16.02 5.48
CA PRO A 42 8.96 14.85 5.37
C PRO A 42 9.33 14.03 4.13
N GLN A 43 9.36 12.72 4.30
CA GLN A 43 9.53 11.77 3.21
C GLN A 43 8.25 11.01 2.99
N TYR A 44 7.82 10.99 1.73
CA TYR A 44 6.59 10.36 1.31
C TYR A 44 6.87 9.13 0.47
N ALA A 45 6.07 8.08 0.64
CA ALA A 45 6.10 6.91 -0.21
C ALA A 45 4.69 6.44 -0.56
N PRO A 46 4.50 5.77 -1.71
CA PRO A 46 3.23 5.13 -2.04
C PRO A 46 3.04 3.87 -1.17
N ILE A 47 1.94 3.85 -0.42
CA ILE A 47 1.54 2.76 0.47
C ILE A 47 0.32 2.04 -0.12
N ALA A 48 0.44 0.72 -0.23
CA ALA A 48 -0.63 -0.16 -0.66
C ALA A 48 -1.48 -0.58 0.55
N TYR A 49 -2.80 -0.40 0.43
CA TYR A 49 -3.78 -0.90 1.39
C TYR A 49 -4.39 -2.19 0.85
N ILE A 50 -4.14 -3.29 1.55
CA ILE A 50 -4.58 -4.63 1.17
C ILE A 50 -5.66 -5.08 2.14
N ARG A 51 -6.84 -5.45 1.62
CA ARG A 51 -7.90 -6.07 2.42
C ARG A 51 -7.73 -7.58 2.42
N MET A 52 -7.39 -8.14 3.57
CA MET A 52 -7.27 -9.59 3.77
C MET A 52 -8.64 -10.28 3.75
N PRO A 53 -8.71 -11.60 3.52
CA PRO A 53 -9.98 -12.35 3.56
C PRO A 53 -10.75 -12.24 4.88
N SER A 54 -10.04 -12.00 5.99
CA SER A 54 -10.63 -11.75 7.31
C SER A 54 -11.33 -10.39 7.44
N GLY A 55 -11.25 -9.53 6.41
CA GLY A 55 -11.73 -8.16 6.44
C GLY A 55 -10.75 -7.16 7.08
N ARG A 56 -9.64 -7.64 7.67
CA ARG A 56 -8.59 -6.79 8.22
C ARG A 56 -7.76 -6.15 7.11
N GLU A 57 -7.31 -4.92 7.35
CA GLU A 57 -6.41 -4.20 6.46
C GLU A 57 -4.95 -4.48 6.83
N HIS A 58 -4.11 -4.60 5.80
CA HIS A 58 -2.66 -4.69 5.88
C HIS A 58 -2.06 -3.64 4.97
N THR A 59 -1.06 -2.90 5.45
CA THR A 59 -0.34 -1.92 4.65
C THR A 59 1.03 -2.45 4.24
N ALA A 60 1.43 -2.15 3.02
CA ALA A 60 2.74 -2.54 2.50
C ALA A 60 3.29 -1.45 1.58
N ALA A 61 4.61 -1.45 1.36
CA ALA A 61 5.20 -0.64 0.31
C ALA A 61 4.68 -1.15 -1.05
N VAL A 62 4.31 -0.25 -1.96
CA VAL A 62 3.84 -0.64 -3.30
C VAL A 62 4.87 -1.50 -4.04
N SER A 63 6.16 -1.27 -3.80
CA SER A 63 7.25 -2.07 -4.37
C SER A 63 7.24 -3.55 -3.95
N ASN A 64 6.48 -3.92 -2.91
CA ASN A 64 6.38 -5.29 -2.44
C ASN A 64 5.15 -6.02 -3.00
N ILE A 65 4.31 -5.33 -3.78
CA ILE A 65 3.04 -5.88 -4.26
C ILE A 65 3.24 -6.61 -5.58
N GLU A 66 2.88 -7.89 -5.58
CA GLU A 66 2.80 -8.69 -6.79
C GLU A 66 1.36 -9.13 -7.05
N ALA A 67 0.99 -9.27 -8.32
CA ALA A 67 -0.29 -9.85 -8.70
C ALA A 67 -0.32 -11.33 -8.32
N THR A 68 -1.45 -11.81 -7.80
CA THR A 68 -1.70 -13.25 -7.68
C THR A 68 -2.65 -13.67 -8.79
N SER A 69 -2.32 -14.76 -9.48
CA SER A 69 -3.21 -15.40 -10.46
C SER A 69 -4.37 -16.12 -9.78
#